data_AF-A0A314YCK5-F1
#
_entry.id   AF-A0A314YCK5-F1
#
_cell.length_a   1.000
_cell.length_b   1.000
_cell.length_c   1.000
_cell.angle_alpha   90.00
_cell.angle_beta   90.00
_cell.angle_gamma   90.00
#
_symmetry.space_group_name_H-M   'P 1'
#
loop_
_entity.id
_entity.type
_entity.pdbx_description
1 polymer ?
#
loop_
_entity_poly.entity_id
_entity_poly.type
_entity_poly.pdbx_seq_one_letter_code
_entity_poly.pdbx_strand_id
1 'polypeptide(L)'
;MNNRNIITWNSMITGFVQGGRPNEALELFHDMHITSCDTVRPDKITIASVLAACSHLGAIDHGIWVNGYLGRSGLESHVVIGTALVDMYGKCGCVDKAYEVFQL
;
A
#
# COMPACT_ATOMS: atom_id res chain seq x y z
N MET A 1 -16.69 20.07 -5.55
CA MET A 1 -15.69 19.24 -6.26
C MET A 1 -15.32 18.08 -5.35
N ASN A 2 -15.92 16.89 -5.48
CA ASN A 2 -15.43 15.70 -4.73
C ASN A 2 -15.87 14.37 -5.37
N ASN A 3 -15.70 14.25 -6.70
CA ASN A 3 -15.87 12.98 -7.43
C ASN A 3 -14.50 12.32 -7.64
N ARG A 4 -13.71 12.12 -6.58
CA ARG A 4 -12.49 11.31 -6.68
C ARG A 4 -12.90 9.84 -6.77
N ASN A 5 -12.59 9.20 -7.89
CA ASN A 5 -12.78 7.76 -8.06
C ASN A 5 -11.47 7.01 -7.80
N ILE A 6 -11.51 5.67 -7.88
CA ILE A 6 -10.33 4.82 -7.65
C ILE A 6 -9.15 5.20 -8.55
N ILE A 7 -9.40 5.60 -9.80
CA ILE A 7 -8.37 6.01 -10.75
C ILE A 7 -7.68 7.29 -10.26
N THR A 8 -8.44 8.31 -9.86
CA THR A 8 -7.88 9.56 -9.34
C THR A 8 -7.03 9.32 -8.10
N TRP A 9 -7.52 8.51 -7.14
CA TRP A 9 -6.76 8.16 -5.94
C TRP A 9 -5.45 7.43 -6.29
N ASN A 10 -5.53 6.41 -7.13
CA ASN A 10 -4.36 5.64 -7.55
C ASN A 10 -3.33 6.50 -8.27
N SER A 11 -3.76 7.39 -9.16
CA SER A 11 -2.86 8.31 -9.87
C SER A 11 -2.15 9.26 -8.92
N MET A 12 -2.88 9.85 -7.95
CA MET A 12 -2.26 10.75 -6.96
C MET A 12 -1.26 10.01 -6.08
N ILE A 13 -1.68 8.92 -5.42
CA ILE A 13 -0.83 8.16 -4.50
C ILE A 13 0.43 7.67 -5.21
N THR A 14 0.28 7.06 -6.39
CA THR A 14 1.42 6.57 -7.18
C THR A 14 2.34 7.71 -7.61
N GLY A 15 1.77 8.85 -8.03
CA GLY A 15 2.55 10.03 -8.41
C GLY A 15 3.37 10.60 -7.25
N PHE A 16 2.84 10.61 -6.03
CA PHE A 16 3.59 11.03 -4.84
C PHE A 16 4.75 10.07 -4.52
N VAL A 17 4.52 8.75 -4.58
CA VAL A 17 5.58 7.75 -4.38
C VAL A 17 6.69 7.89 -5.42
N GLN A 18 6.34 7.97 -6.70
CA GLN A 18 7.31 8.11 -7.80
C GLN A 18 8.03 9.46 -7.75
N GLY A 19 7.37 10.50 -7.25
CA GLY A 19 7.95 11.83 -7.03
C GLY A 19 8.84 11.95 -5.79
N GLY A 20 9.17 10.85 -5.11
CA GLY A 20 10.02 10.89 -3.92
C GLY A 20 9.35 11.49 -2.68
N ARG A 21 8.01 11.50 -2.65
CA ARG A 21 7.17 12.05 -1.57
C ARG A 21 6.29 10.97 -0.95
N PRO A 22 6.88 9.93 -0.33
CA PRO A 22 6.13 8.79 0.19
C PRO A 22 5.28 9.14 1.42
N ASN A 23 5.63 10.17 2.21
CA ASN A 23 4.80 10.59 3.36
C ASN A 23 3.44 11.12 2.88
N GLU A 24 3.46 12.00 1.88
CA GLU A 24 2.25 12.56 1.28
C GLU A 24 1.39 11.48 0.59
N ALA A 25 2.02 10.42 0.08
CA ALA A 25 1.32 9.26 -0.44
C ALA A 25 0.55 8.50 0.67
N LEU A 26 1.16 8.34 1.85
CA LEU A 26 0.52 7.71 3.01
C LEU A 26 -0.60 8.59 3.59
N GLU A 27 -0.41 9.91 3.65
CA GLU A 27 -1.45 10.87 4.04
C GLU A 27 -2.66 10.78 3.11
N LEU A 28 -2.44 10.74 1.79
CA LEU A 28 -3.53 10.56 0.82
C LEU A 28 -4.23 9.21 0.95
N PHE A 29 -3.49 8.15 1.26
CA PHE A 29 -4.10 6.85 1.52
C PHE A 29 -4.97 6.88 2.80
N HIS A 30 -4.53 7.57 3.84
CA HIS A 30 -5.31 7.80 5.04
C HIS A 30 -6.59 8.61 4.74
N ASP A 31 -6.47 9.69 3.97
CA ASP A 31 -7.61 10.48 3.51
C ASP A 31 -8.58 9.63 2.69
N MET A 32 -8.08 8.79 1.78
CA MET A 32 -8.91 7.85 1.02
C MET A 32 -9.72 6.95 1.97
N HIS A 33 -9.07 6.40 2.99
CA HIS A 33 -9.70 5.49 3.95
C HIS A 33 -10.79 6.18 4.79
N ILE A 34 -10.55 7.42 5.25
CA ILE A 34 -11.51 8.18 6.09
C ILE A 34 -12.66 8.75 5.26
N THR A 35 -12.36 9.34 4.11
CA THR A 35 -13.37 10.11 3.35
C THR A 35 -14.23 9.24 2.45
N SER A 36 -13.77 8.04 2.11
CA SER A 36 -14.40 7.18 1.10
C SER A 36 -15.05 5.92 1.68
N CYS A 37 -15.26 5.87 3.01
CA CYS A 37 -15.63 4.71 3.84
C CYS A 37 -16.48 3.61 3.15
N ASP A 38 -17.40 3.96 2.24
CA ASP A 38 -18.23 3.00 1.49
C ASP A 38 -18.25 3.16 -0.05
N THR A 39 -17.64 4.20 -0.62
CA THR A 39 -17.77 4.52 -2.05
C THR A 39 -16.56 4.12 -2.89
N VAL A 40 -15.35 4.19 -2.32
CA VAL A 40 -14.11 3.85 -3.04
C VAL A 40 -13.18 3.09 -2.10
N ARG A 41 -12.94 1.82 -2.43
CA ARG A 41 -12.05 0.95 -1.67
C ARG A 41 -10.66 0.90 -2.30
N PRO A 42 -9.58 0.81 -1.50
CA PRO A 42 -8.25 0.52 -1.99
C PRO A 42 -8.23 -0.74 -2.85
N ASP A 43 -7.66 -0.66 -4.05
CA ASP A 43 -7.46 -1.79 -4.93
C ASP A 43 -5.99 -2.24 -4.92
N LYS A 44 -5.66 -3.22 -5.76
CA LYS A 44 -4.30 -3.74 -5.86
C LYS A 44 -3.26 -2.67 -6.21
N ILE A 45 -3.63 -1.64 -6.98
CA ILE A 45 -2.72 -0.56 -7.36
C ILE A 45 -2.52 0.37 -6.16
N THR A 46 -3.60 0.71 -5.45
CA THR A 46 -3.51 1.49 -4.21
C THR A 46 -2.54 0.83 -3.23
N ILE A 47 -2.75 -0.46 -2.95
CA ILE A 47 -1.98 -1.18 -1.93
C ILE A 47 -0.52 -1.35 -2.37
N ALA A 48 -0.25 -1.68 -3.63
CA ALA A 48 1.12 -1.77 -4.12
C ALA A 48 1.88 -0.44 -3.98
N SER A 49 1.24 0.68 -4.31
CA SER A 49 1.86 2.01 -4.16
C SER A 49 2.09 2.37 -2.69
N VAL A 50 1.15 2.05 -1.80
CA VAL A 50 1.32 2.26 -0.35
C VAL A 50 2.47 1.41 0.21
N LEU A 51 2.57 0.13 -0.17
CA LEU A 51 3.68 -0.73 0.24
C LEU A 51 5.03 -0.20 -0.26
N ALA A 52 5.08 0.32 -1.50
CA ALA A 52 6.27 0.99 -2.01
C ALA A 52 6.62 2.26 -1.22
N ALA A 53 5.63 3.05 -0.79
CA ALA A 53 5.85 4.19 0.10
C ALA A 53 6.47 3.75 1.44
N CYS A 54 5.92 2.70 2.06
CA CYS A 54 6.46 2.13 3.30
C CYS A 54 7.90 1.64 3.12
N SER A 55 8.16 0.96 1.99
CA SER A 55 9.48 0.48 1.58
C SER A 55 10.52 1.61 1.48
N HIS A 56 10.15 2.74 0.86
CA HIS A 56 11.02 3.91 0.74
C HIS A 56 11.29 4.62 2.08
N LEU A 57 10.33 4.57 3.00
CA LEU A 57 10.43 5.21 4.31
C LEU A 57 11.04 4.32 5.40
N GLY A 58 11.18 3.01 5.14
CA GLY A 58 11.45 2.04 6.20
C GLY A 58 10.30 1.95 7.22
N ALA A 59 9.08 2.31 6.83
CA ALA A 59 7.92 2.41 7.72
C ALA A 59 7.27 1.04 7.98
N ILE A 60 7.98 0.19 8.73
CA ILE A 60 7.58 -1.20 8.98
C ILE A 60 6.19 -1.34 9.61
N ASP A 61 5.84 -0.46 10.55
CA ASP A 61 4.55 -0.51 11.25
C ASP A 61 3.38 -0.28 10.28
N HIS A 62 3.55 0.63 9.33
CA HIS A 62 2.57 0.87 8.26
C HIS A 62 2.48 -0.34 7.32
N GLY A 63 3.62 -0.93 6.96
CA GLY A 63 3.67 -2.16 6.17
C GLY A 63 2.93 -3.33 6.83
N ILE A 64 3.11 -3.53 8.13
CA ILE A 64 2.41 -4.56 8.91
C ILE A 64 0.90 -4.28 8.96
N TRP A 65 0.50 -3.03 9.17
CA TRP A 65 -0.91 -2.65 9.17
C TRP A 65 -1.56 -2.94 7.82
N VAL A 66 -0.90 -2.59 6.72
CA VAL A 66 -1.38 -2.86 5.36
C VAL A 66 -1.47 -4.36 5.10
N ASN A 67 -0.47 -5.14 5.55
CA ASN A 67 -0.50 -6.59 5.45
C ASN A 67 -1.72 -7.19 6.20
N GLY A 68 -2.03 -6.67 7.39
CA GLY A 68 -3.24 -7.06 8.14
C GLY A 68 -4.56 -6.61 7.49
N TYR A 69 -4.55 -5.50 6.73
CA TYR A 69 -5.70 -5.09 5.93
C TYR A 69 -5.99 -6.07 4.79
N LEU A 70 -4.95 -6.66 4.17
CA LEU A 70 -5.10 -7.53 3.01
C LEU A 70 -6.05 -8.71 3.26
N GLY A 71 -5.92 -9.40 4.39
CA GLY A 71 -6.76 -10.55 4.74
C GLY A 71 -8.26 -10.23 4.88
N ARG A 72 -8.66 -8.95 4.94
CA ARG A 72 -10.06 -8.51 4.91
C ARG A 72 -10.50 -8.00 3.54
N SER A 73 -9.55 -7.73 2.65
CA SER A 73 -9.79 -7.14 1.32
C SER A 73 -9.90 -8.18 0.20
N GLY A 74 -9.43 -9.42 0.43
CA GLY A 74 -9.36 -10.45 -0.61
C GLY A 74 -8.23 -10.22 -1.63
N LEU A 75 -7.33 -9.27 -1.39
CA LEU A 75 -6.23 -8.91 -2.28
C LEU A 75 -4.95 -9.71 -2.01
N GLU A 76 -4.89 -10.49 -0.92
CA GLU A 76 -3.72 -11.25 -0.48
C GLU A 76 -3.22 -12.26 -1.52
N SER A 77 -4.12 -12.79 -2.37
CA SER A 77 -3.79 -13.78 -3.41
C SER A 77 -3.17 -13.18 -4.68
N HIS A 78 -3.10 -11.85 -4.79
CA HIS A 78 -2.54 -11.21 -5.97
C HIS A 78 -1.00 -11.21 -5.92
N VAL A 79 -0.37 -11.81 -6.93
CA VAL A 79 1.10 -11.83 -7.08
C VAL A 79 1.75 -10.44 -6.97
N VAL A 80 1.07 -9.40 -7.46
CA VAL A 80 1.55 -8.01 -7.37
C VAL A 80 1.69 -7.57 -5.91
N ILE A 81 0.76 -7.99 -5.05
CA ILE A 81 0.77 -7.68 -3.63
C ILE A 81 1.84 -8.48 -2.90
N GLY A 82 1.97 -9.77 -3.20
CA GLY A 82 3.05 -10.62 -2.67
C GLY A 82 4.43 -10.03 -2.96
N THR A 83 4.69 -9.68 -4.23
CA THR A 83 5.97 -9.04 -4.63
C THR A 83 6.20 -7.71 -3.90
N ALA A 84 5.16 -6.88 -3.74
CA ALA A 84 5.27 -5.61 -3.03
C ALA A 84 5.55 -5.79 -1.53
N LEU A 85 4.95 -6.79 -0.90
CA LEU A 85 5.19 -7.15 0.51
C LEU A 85 6.62 -7.65 0.73
N VAL A 86 7.12 -8.53 -0.16
CA VAL A 86 8.50 -9.03 -0.10
C VAL A 86 9.50 -7.87 -0.22
N ASP A 87 9.31 -6.97 -1.20
CA ASP A 87 10.16 -5.78 -1.35
C ASP A 87 10.12 -4.89 -0.11
N MET A 88 8.91 -4.59 0.39
CA MET A 88 8.71 -3.73 1.55
C MET A 88 9.36 -4.32 2.81
N TYR A 89 9.09 -5.57 3.15
CA TYR A 89 9.69 -6.22 4.32
C TYR A 89 11.21 -6.33 4.19
N GLY A 90 11.73 -6.66 2.99
CA GLY A 90 13.16 -6.73 2.72
C GLY A 90 13.87 -5.39 2.95
N LYS A 91 13.34 -4.30 2.38
CA LYS A 91 13.92 -2.95 2.53
C LYS A 91 13.73 -2.36 3.92
N CYS A 92 12.72 -2.80 4.66
CA CYS A 92 12.57 -2.47 6.08
C CYS A 92 13.44 -3.35 7.01
N GLY A 93 14.27 -4.26 6.47
CA GLY A 93 15.16 -5.12 7.24
C GLY A 93 14.49 -6.33 7.91
N CYS A 94 13.21 -6.60 7.61
CA CYS A 94 12.44 -7.73 8.14
C CYS A 94 12.49 -8.92 7.17
N VAL A 95 13.69 -9.43 6.90
CA VAL A 95 13.94 -10.49 5.90
C VAL A 95 13.16 -11.77 6.21
N ASP A 96 13.00 -12.13 7.47
CA ASP A 96 12.24 -13.32 7.87
C ASP A 96 10.78 -13.24 7.39
N LYS A 97 10.13 -12.08 7.58
CA LYS A 97 8.78 -11.82 7.09
C LYS A 97 8.71 -11.79 5.56
N ALA A 98 9.73 -11.23 4.92
CA ALA A 98 9.82 -11.25 3.46
C ALA A 98 9.88 -12.69 2.93
N TYR A 99 10.64 -13.56 3.60
CA TYR A 99 10.73 -14.97 3.26
C TYR A 99 9.41 -15.71 3.51
N GLU A 100 8.75 -15.48 4.65
CA GLU A 100 7.42 -16.04 4.94
C GLU A 100 6.40 -15.71 3.84
N VAL A 101 6.35 -14.45 3.40
CA VAL A 101 5.45 -14.03 2.31
C VAL A 101 5.81 -14.69 0.98
N PHE A 102 7.10 -14.89 0.69
CA PHE A 102 7.56 -15.52 -0.55
C PHE A 102 7.21 -17.01 -0.66
N GLN A 103 6.99 -17.69 0.47
CA GLN A 103 6.64 -19.11 0.51
C GLN A 103 5.13 -19.39 0.38
N LEU A 104 4.28 -18.37 0.48
CA LEU A 104 2.82 -18.46 0.34
C LEU A 104 2.40 -18.58 -1.13
#